data_AF-A0A1M5II69-F1
#
_entry.id   AF-A0A1M5II69-F1
#
_cell.length_a   1.000
_cell.length_b   1.000
_cell.length_c   1.000
_cell.angle_alpha   90.00
_cell.angle_beta   90.00
_cell.angle_gamma   90.00
#
_symmetry.space_group_name_H-M   'P 1'
#
loop_
_entity.id
_entity.type
_entity.pdbx_description
1 polymer ?
#
loop_
_entity_poly.entity_id
_entity_poly.type
_entity_poly.pdbx_seq_one_letter_code
_entity_poly.pdbx_strand_id
1 'polypeptide(L)'
;MQNNASDAIKVVTLGQRTFCKFLSANDTDPKQSHQAGIYIPQNSFSILFDSPGIKGDNKDRFVSVYWHYEEEYISDEVRFIYYGRNTRNEYRITHTPFFKTEYTGALFVFTQCNEENYQAFILNTDDEINQFLDAFGLSPHETNCLIDGCKPTSDNDLIKAFIQDIDDKGIDFPDSKRMSAAARDICDKTISPQALILTNPDKKILDWTDMEYNIFKAVEYSRYGNIVSQGFPSVDEFVDMANQVLNRRKSRAGKSLEHHLAAIFDGNHLPFEAQVVTEGNKRPDFIFPSKKAYHDLTYPAKKLISLAAKTTCKDRWRQVLNEADRLKDDYKYLCTLQQGISIAQLDEMQAEKVRLIVPKPYIKTYPEERRDDIWSLDKFIAYVRETVT
;
A
#
# COMPACT_ATOMS: atom_id res chain seq x y z
N MET A 1 24.28 5.22 -9.54
CA MET A 1 22.95 5.69 -9.11
C MET A 1 22.88 5.54 -7.62
N GLN A 2 22.65 6.64 -6.91
CA GLN A 2 22.46 6.62 -5.47
C GLN A 2 21.18 5.83 -5.18
N ASN A 3 21.25 4.78 -4.36
CA ASN A 3 20.07 4.01 -3.99
C ASN A 3 19.40 4.73 -2.82
N ASN A 4 18.49 5.66 -3.13
CA ASN A 4 17.79 6.48 -2.14
C ASN A 4 17.02 5.63 -1.12
N ALA A 5 16.54 4.44 -1.49
CA ALA A 5 15.85 3.55 -0.56
C ALA A 5 16.80 3.00 0.52
N SER A 6 18.02 2.60 0.13
CA SER A 6 19.02 2.11 1.10
C SER A 6 19.42 3.17 2.11
N ASP A 7 19.59 4.42 1.67
CA ASP A 7 19.96 5.52 2.55
C ASP A 7 18.78 5.97 3.42
N ALA A 8 17.56 6.00 2.87
CA ALA A 8 16.34 6.21 3.64
C ALA A 8 16.22 5.19 4.78
N ILE A 9 16.39 3.89 4.50
CA ILE A 9 16.32 2.83 5.52
C ILE A 9 17.32 3.07 6.65
N LYS A 10 18.56 3.45 6.34
CA LYS A 10 19.57 3.76 7.36
C LYS A 10 19.14 4.93 8.23
N VAL A 11 18.65 6.01 7.62
CA VAL A 11 18.23 7.23 8.33
C VAL A 11 17.02 6.97 9.21
N VAL A 12 16.01 6.24 8.72
CA VAL A 12 14.84 5.83 9.53
C VAL A 12 15.27 5.01 10.74
N THR A 13 16.25 4.11 10.58
CA THR A 13 16.73 3.24 11.67
C THR A 13 17.45 4.02 12.78
N LEU A 14 18.09 5.15 12.44
CA LEU A 14 18.82 5.99 13.39
C LEU A 14 18.01 7.19 13.89
N GLY A 15 16.90 7.52 13.21
CA GLY A 15 16.04 8.65 13.52
C GLY A 15 15.13 8.44 14.73
N GLN A 16 14.59 9.53 15.27
CA GLN A 16 13.71 9.50 16.44
C GLN A 16 12.28 9.11 16.09
N ARG A 17 11.74 9.70 15.03
CA ARG A 17 10.38 9.49 14.53
C ARG A 17 10.41 9.56 13.02
N THR A 18 9.69 8.66 12.37
CA THR A 18 9.55 8.69 10.91
C THR A 18 8.10 8.62 10.52
N PHE A 19 7.74 9.44 9.54
CA PHE A 19 6.46 9.40 8.85
C PHE A 19 6.69 8.96 7.41
N CYS A 20 5.81 8.13 6.86
CA CYS A 20 5.82 7.85 5.43
C CYS A 20 4.41 7.93 4.84
N LYS A 21 4.32 8.37 3.59
CA LYS A 21 3.07 8.38 2.81
C LYS A 21 3.37 8.36 1.32
N PHE A 22 2.42 7.89 0.53
CA PHE A 22 2.43 8.20 -0.90
C PHE A 22 2.02 9.66 -1.12
N LEU A 23 2.75 10.35 -1.99
CA LEU A 23 2.39 11.71 -2.40
C LEU A 23 1.14 11.67 -3.28
N SER A 24 0.10 12.37 -2.84
CA SER A 24 -1.11 12.57 -3.64
C SER A 24 -0.90 13.64 -4.70
N ALA A 25 -1.80 13.72 -5.69
CA ALA A 25 -1.77 14.79 -6.68
C ALA A 25 -1.78 16.20 -6.04
N ASN A 26 -2.47 16.37 -4.90
CA ASN A 26 -2.51 17.64 -4.18
C ASN A 26 -1.17 17.99 -3.49
N ASP A 27 -0.34 16.99 -3.16
CA ASP A 27 0.97 17.22 -2.56
C ASP A 27 2.01 17.63 -3.63
N THR A 28 1.83 17.19 -4.88
CA THR A 28 2.77 17.38 -6.00
C THR A 28 2.37 18.46 -6.98
N ASP A 29 1.10 18.87 -7.00
CA ASP A 29 0.62 19.99 -7.83
C ASP A 29 -0.16 21.02 -6.99
N PRO A 30 0.53 22.07 -6.49
CA PRO A 30 -0.13 23.14 -5.75
C PRO A 30 -1.16 23.93 -6.57
N LYS A 31 -1.17 23.82 -7.92
CA LYS A 31 -2.15 24.52 -8.75
C LYS A 31 -3.52 23.84 -8.74
N GLN A 32 -3.57 22.53 -8.47
CA GLN A 32 -4.82 21.77 -8.34
C GLN A 32 -5.49 21.95 -6.96
N SER A 33 -4.81 22.53 -5.97
CA SER A 33 -5.31 22.63 -4.60
C SER A 33 -5.08 24.01 -3.99
N HIS A 34 -6.12 24.63 -3.43
CA HIS A 34 -6.00 25.83 -2.57
C HIS A 34 -5.18 25.60 -1.28
N GLN A 35 -4.74 24.37 -1.05
CA GLN A 35 -3.94 23.96 0.10
C GLN A 35 -2.59 23.43 -0.41
N ALA A 36 -1.59 24.30 -0.43
CA ALA A 36 -0.22 23.93 -0.74
C ALA A 36 0.45 23.19 0.44
N GLY A 37 1.38 22.29 0.12
CA GLY A 37 2.21 21.56 1.08
C GLY A 37 1.71 20.16 1.42
N ILE A 38 2.62 19.32 1.89
CA ILE A 38 2.40 17.90 2.16
C ILE A 38 1.43 17.75 3.33
N TYR A 39 0.30 17.08 3.11
CA TYR A 39 -0.66 16.78 4.18
C TYR A 39 -0.11 15.76 5.18
N ILE A 40 -0.27 16.05 6.48
CA ILE A 40 0.03 15.16 7.59
C ILE A 40 -1.26 14.81 8.35
N PRO A 41 -1.60 13.52 8.50
CA PRO A 41 -2.75 13.06 9.28
C PRO A 41 -2.72 13.49 10.75
N GLN A 42 -3.89 13.65 11.35
CA GLN A 42 -3.98 14.06 12.76
C GLN A 42 -3.33 13.06 13.72
N ASN A 43 -3.40 11.76 13.45
CA ASN A 43 -2.73 10.71 14.25
C ASN A 43 -1.20 10.74 14.12
N SER A 44 -0.63 11.55 13.23
CA SER A 44 0.81 11.69 13.02
C SER A 44 1.32 13.09 13.39
N PHE A 45 0.54 13.90 14.14
CA PHE A 45 0.94 15.26 14.51
C PHE A 45 2.30 15.33 15.21
N SER A 46 2.69 14.26 15.91
CA SER A 46 3.94 14.19 16.70
C SER A 46 5.22 14.18 15.87
N ILE A 47 5.13 14.00 14.54
CA ILE A 47 6.28 14.27 13.65
C ILE A 47 6.55 15.77 13.52
N LEU A 48 5.51 16.60 13.69
CA LEU A 48 5.58 18.05 13.52
C LEU A 48 5.65 18.80 14.85
N PHE A 49 4.93 18.35 15.88
CA PHE A 49 4.73 19.09 17.13
C PHE A 49 4.62 18.16 18.35
N ASP A 50 5.12 18.58 19.51
CA ASP A 50 5.04 17.76 20.74
C ASP A 50 3.64 17.66 21.34
N SER A 51 2.75 18.60 20.98
CA SER A 51 1.35 18.62 21.40
C SER A 51 0.43 18.85 20.21
N PRO A 52 -0.76 18.24 20.21
CA PRO A 52 -1.72 18.42 19.13
C PRO A 52 -2.18 19.88 19.07
N GLY A 53 -2.50 20.34 17.88
CA GLY A 53 -3.14 21.62 17.62
C GLY A 53 -4.55 21.69 18.22
N ILE A 54 -4.97 22.91 18.55
CA ILE A 54 -6.27 23.19 19.16
C ILE A 54 -7.15 23.89 18.12
N LYS A 55 -8.31 23.30 17.79
CA LYS A 55 -9.25 23.91 16.85
C LYS A 55 -9.67 25.29 17.35
N GLY A 56 -9.58 26.29 16.48
CA GLY A 56 -9.71 27.71 16.80
C GLY A 56 -8.40 28.48 16.59
N ASP A 57 -7.25 27.81 16.67
CA ASP A 57 -5.94 28.43 16.53
C ASP A 57 -5.05 27.76 15.50
N ASN A 58 -4.13 28.55 14.93
CA ASN A 58 -3.06 28.02 14.12
C ASN A 58 -1.83 27.79 15.01
N LYS A 59 -1.01 26.82 14.64
CA LYS A 59 0.29 26.55 15.28
C LYS A 59 1.31 26.30 14.18
N ASP A 60 2.46 26.97 14.23
CA ASP A 60 3.51 26.76 13.25
C ASP A 60 4.91 26.88 13.84
N ARG A 61 5.88 26.25 13.16
CA ARG A 61 7.32 26.39 13.43
C ARG A 61 8.13 26.13 12.16
N PHE A 62 9.36 26.60 12.13
CA PHE A 62 10.31 26.39 11.03
C PHE A 62 11.39 25.39 11.46
N VAL A 63 11.85 24.58 10.51
CA VAL A 63 12.89 23.57 10.70
C VAL A 63 13.81 23.48 9.50
N SER A 64 14.98 22.89 9.70
CA SER A 64 15.87 22.52 8.59
C SER A 64 15.57 21.10 8.12
N VAL A 65 15.46 20.92 6.81
CA VAL A 65 15.25 19.63 6.17
C VAL A 65 16.33 19.38 5.13
N TYR A 66 17.00 18.24 5.23
CA TYR A 66 17.84 17.71 4.17
C TYR A 66 17.01 16.84 3.22
N TRP A 67 16.94 17.25 1.95
CA TRP A 67 16.13 16.62 0.93
C TRP A 67 16.99 15.72 0.05
N HIS A 68 16.55 14.49 -0.13
CA HIS A 68 17.11 13.50 -1.05
C HIS A 68 16.10 13.28 -2.19
N TYR A 69 16.18 14.15 -3.20
CA TYR A 69 15.27 14.20 -4.35
C TYR A 69 15.96 14.81 -5.57
N GLU A 70 16.16 14.04 -6.64
CA GLU A 70 16.98 14.39 -7.84
C GLU A 70 18.44 14.74 -7.49
N GLU A 71 18.65 15.81 -6.73
CA GLU A 71 19.90 16.28 -6.15
C GLU A 71 19.71 16.50 -4.64
N GLU A 72 20.77 16.28 -3.85
CA GLU A 72 20.69 16.49 -2.41
C GLU A 72 20.86 17.96 -2.04
N TYR A 73 19.99 18.49 -1.17
CA TYR A 73 20.12 19.86 -0.69
C TYR A 73 19.40 20.11 0.64
N ILE A 74 19.79 21.19 1.32
CA ILE A 74 19.23 21.61 2.60
C ILE A 74 18.25 22.77 2.39
N SER A 75 17.10 22.73 3.06
CA SER A 75 16.17 23.86 3.18
C SER A 75 15.99 24.23 4.65
N ASP A 76 16.43 25.44 5.04
CA ASP A 76 16.39 25.90 6.43
C ASP A 76 15.08 26.59 6.83
N GLU A 77 14.14 26.76 5.90
CA GLU A 77 12.88 27.51 6.11
C GLU A 77 11.63 26.66 5.85
N VAL A 78 11.72 25.34 6.03
CA VAL A 78 10.55 24.45 5.90
C VAL A 78 9.60 24.71 7.06
N ARG A 79 8.33 24.97 6.75
CA ARG A 79 7.33 25.38 7.74
C ARG A 79 6.36 24.26 8.05
N PHE A 80 6.37 23.82 9.29
CA PHE A 80 5.31 22.98 9.84
C PHE A 80 4.15 23.85 10.28
N ILE A 81 2.92 23.47 9.91
CA ILE A 81 1.74 24.25 10.25
C ILE A 81 0.54 23.35 10.55
N TYR A 82 -0.17 23.69 11.62
CA TYR A 82 -1.52 23.26 11.91
C TYR A 82 -2.48 24.39 11.56
N TYR A 83 -3.42 24.13 10.67
CA TYR A 83 -4.53 25.02 10.33
C TYR A 83 -5.76 24.62 11.15
N GLY A 84 -6.00 25.32 12.27
CA GLY A 84 -7.17 25.08 13.13
C GLY A 84 -8.26 26.15 13.03
N ARG A 85 -8.05 27.21 12.26
CA ARG A 85 -9.01 28.32 12.07
C ARG A 85 -10.04 28.04 10.98
N ASN A 86 -11.17 28.73 11.05
CA ASN A 86 -12.30 28.63 10.12
C ASN A 86 -12.82 27.17 10.03
N THR A 87 -12.92 26.64 8.82
CA THR A 87 -13.34 25.25 8.56
C THR A 87 -12.18 24.25 8.58
N ARG A 88 -10.92 24.71 8.68
CA ARG A 88 -9.74 23.85 8.61
C ARG A 88 -9.45 23.17 9.95
N ASN A 89 -8.92 21.95 9.87
CA ASN A 89 -8.45 21.16 11.00
C ASN A 89 -7.42 20.13 10.51
N GLU A 90 -6.30 20.62 9.98
CA GLU A 90 -5.31 19.79 9.27
C GLU A 90 -3.87 20.24 9.56
N TYR A 91 -2.93 19.30 9.45
CA TYR A 91 -1.50 19.55 9.57
C TYR A 91 -0.84 19.47 8.19
N ARG A 92 0.16 20.32 7.94
CA ARG A 92 0.93 20.34 6.71
C ARG A 92 2.40 20.66 6.93
N ILE A 93 3.23 20.13 6.03
CA ILE A 93 4.60 20.59 5.79
C ILE A 93 4.57 21.48 4.55
N THR A 94 4.93 22.74 4.71
CA THR A 94 4.88 23.78 3.67
C THR A 94 6.28 24.37 3.46
N HIS A 95 6.44 25.19 2.43
CA HIS A 95 7.76 25.66 1.97
C HIS A 95 8.70 24.48 1.64
N THR A 96 8.11 23.42 1.09
CA THR A 96 8.83 22.26 0.59
C THR A 96 9.43 22.57 -0.78
N PRO A 97 10.39 21.76 -1.24
CA PRO A 97 10.76 21.68 -2.65
C PRO A 97 9.53 21.73 -3.58
N PHE A 98 9.69 22.32 -4.76
CA PHE A 98 8.70 22.16 -5.81
C PHE A 98 8.75 20.71 -6.31
N PHE A 99 7.83 19.89 -5.82
CA PHE A 99 7.60 18.58 -6.41
C PHE A 99 6.99 18.74 -7.79
N LYS A 100 7.46 17.94 -8.73
CA LYS A 100 6.84 17.82 -10.06
C LYS A 100 5.70 16.81 -10.00
N THR A 101 4.73 16.95 -10.89
CA THR A 101 3.57 16.06 -11.00
C THR A 101 3.95 14.60 -11.26
N GLU A 102 5.14 14.33 -11.81
CA GLU A 102 5.70 12.98 -11.99
C GLU A 102 5.95 12.22 -10.68
N TYR A 103 6.09 12.93 -9.55
CA TYR A 103 6.25 12.32 -8.23
C TYR A 103 4.93 11.95 -7.55
N THR A 104 3.80 12.15 -8.24
CA THR A 104 2.52 11.64 -7.76
C THR A 104 2.62 10.12 -7.62
N GLY A 105 2.24 9.58 -6.47
CA GLY A 105 2.43 8.18 -6.13
C GLY A 105 3.87 7.78 -5.77
N ALA A 106 4.79 8.72 -5.60
CA ALA A 106 6.09 8.44 -4.98
C ALA A 106 5.91 8.25 -3.47
N LEU A 107 6.75 7.41 -2.85
CA LEU A 107 6.76 7.25 -1.40
C LEU A 107 7.65 8.35 -0.80
N PHE A 108 7.01 9.26 -0.06
CA PHE A 108 7.67 10.27 0.77
C PHE A 108 7.99 9.68 2.13
N VAL A 109 9.25 9.76 2.54
CA VAL A 109 9.73 9.33 3.86
C VAL A 109 10.32 10.55 4.55
N PHE A 110 9.83 10.84 5.76
CA PHE A 110 10.20 12.03 6.52
C PHE A 110 10.62 11.64 7.93
N THR A 111 11.88 11.87 8.25
CA THR A 111 12.49 11.40 9.49
C THR A 111 13.01 12.58 10.30
N GLN A 112 12.61 12.61 11.57
CA GLN A 112 13.16 13.51 12.58
C GLN A 112 14.50 12.95 13.07
N CYS A 113 15.60 13.67 12.79
CA CYS A 113 16.93 13.30 13.30
C CYS A 113 17.17 13.90 14.69
N ASN A 114 16.74 15.14 14.90
CA ASN A 114 16.72 15.81 16.21
C ASN A 114 15.58 16.85 16.24
N GLU A 115 15.54 17.73 17.25
CA GLU A 115 14.43 18.69 17.44
C GLU A 115 14.22 19.65 16.25
N GLU A 116 15.30 20.01 15.55
CA GLU A 116 15.33 21.04 14.50
C GLU A 116 15.76 20.52 13.12
N ASN A 117 16.36 19.33 13.05
CA ASN A 117 16.88 18.75 11.80
C ASN A 117 16.11 17.51 11.40
N TYR A 118 15.68 17.51 10.14
CA TYR A 118 14.91 16.44 9.53
C TYR A 118 15.58 16.00 8.22
N GLN A 119 15.28 14.79 7.79
CA GLN A 119 15.64 14.30 6.47
C GLN A 119 14.40 13.80 5.74
N ALA A 120 14.37 14.05 4.44
CA ALA A 120 13.26 13.76 3.57
C ALA A 120 13.75 13.00 2.34
N PHE A 121 13.12 11.86 2.03
CA PHE A 121 13.41 11.05 0.85
C PHE A 121 12.17 10.94 -0.03
N ILE A 122 12.40 10.91 -1.33
CA ILE A 122 11.38 10.67 -2.33
C ILE A 122 11.76 9.43 -3.14
N LEU A 123 11.07 8.32 -2.86
CA LEU A 123 11.29 7.04 -3.53
C LEU A 123 10.29 6.93 -4.68
N ASN A 124 10.79 7.00 -5.91
CA ASN A 124 9.94 7.25 -7.07
C ASN A 124 9.77 6.02 -7.97
N THR A 125 10.60 4.99 -7.80
CA THR A 125 10.50 3.74 -8.55
C THR A 125 9.85 2.64 -7.72
N ASP A 126 9.15 1.71 -8.36
CA ASP A 126 8.60 0.53 -7.70
C ASP A 126 9.68 -0.28 -6.94
N ASP A 127 10.92 -0.35 -7.46
CA ASP A 127 12.04 -1.03 -6.80
C ASP A 127 12.40 -0.37 -5.47
N GLU A 128 12.57 0.95 -5.46
CA GLU A 128 12.87 1.72 -4.23
C GLU A 128 11.72 1.66 -3.22
N ILE A 129 10.48 1.84 -3.69
CA ILE A 129 9.28 1.79 -2.86
C ILE A 129 9.18 0.42 -2.17
N ASN A 130 9.27 -0.67 -2.93
CA ASN A 130 9.16 -2.01 -2.37
C ASN A 130 10.36 -2.33 -1.47
N GLN A 131 11.58 -1.91 -1.82
CA GLN A 131 12.75 -2.08 -0.95
C GLN A 131 12.52 -1.44 0.44
N PHE A 132 11.98 -0.22 0.47
CA PHE A 132 11.68 0.48 1.72
C PHE A 132 10.53 -0.18 2.49
N LEU A 133 9.41 -0.46 1.83
CA LEU A 133 8.24 -1.08 2.46
C LEU A 133 8.60 -2.46 3.05
N ASP A 134 9.32 -3.31 2.30
CA ASP A 134 9.77 -4.63 2.75
C ASP A 134 10.68 -4.53 3.98
N ALA A 135 11.58 -3.55 4.01
CA ALA A 135 12.51 -3.34 5.13
C ALA A 135 11.77 -3.07 6.45
N PHE A 136 10.65 -2.35 6.41
CA PHE A 136 9.82 -2.07 7.60
C PHE A 136 8.62 -3.02 7.75
N GLY A 137 8.45 -3.95 6.82
CA GLY A 137 7.33 -4.89 6.80
C GLY A 137 6.00 -4.21 6.55
N LEU A 138 6.00 -3.09 5.81
CA LEU A 138 4.84 -2.29 5.48
C LEU A 138 4.21 -2.73 4.15
N SER A 139 2.92 -2.52 3.98
CA SER A 139 2.23 -2.53 2.68
C SER A 139 1.80 -1.11 2.29
N PRO A 140 1.42 -0.86 1.02
CA PRO A 140 0.98 0.47 0.62
C PRO A 140 -0.21 1.02 1.42
N HIS A 141 -1.06 0.12 1.92
CA HIS A 141 -2.21 0.43 2.75
C HIS A 141 -1.81 1.00 4.12
N GLU A 142 -0.72 0.47 4.69
CA GLU A 142 -0.23 0.76 6.05
C GLU A 142 0.60 2.06 6.11
N THR A 143 0.71 2.79 4.99
CA THR A 143 1.38 4.10 4.93
C THR A 143 0.46 5.22 5.42
N ASN A 144 0.93 6.48 5.33
CA ASN A 144 0.23 7.65 5.81
C ASN A 144 0.02 7.61 7.34
N CYS A 145 1.05 7.13 8.04
CA CYS A 145 1.14 7.05 9.49
C CYS A 145 2.61 7.15 9.94
N LEU A 146 2.85 7.15 11.25
CA LEU A 146 4.21 7.04 11.78
C LEU A 146 4.68 5.60 11.69
N ILE A 147 5.95 5.42 11.32
CA ILE A 147 6.64 4.14 11.42
C ILE A 147 7.01 3.97 12.90
N ASP A 148 6.10 3.40 13.68
CA ASP A 148 6.38 3.06 15.07
C ASP A 148 7.21 1.77 15.14
N GLY A 149 8.44 1.89 15.66
CA GLY A 149 9.22 0.76 16.14
C GLY A 149 8.65 0.26 17.46
N CYS A 150 7.81 -0.79 17.42
CA CYS A 150 7.20 -1.49 18.57
C CYS A 150 6.02 -0.73 19.21
N LYS A 151 4.82 -1.28 19.38
CA LYS A 151 4.38 -2.67 19.60
C LYS A 151 3.07 -2.89 18.82
N PRO A 152 2.78 -4.10 18.31
CA PRO A 152 1.41 -4.39 17.90
C PRO A 152 0.49 -4.09 19.10
N THR A 153 -0.59 -3.37 18.88
CA THR A 153 -1.74 -3.34 19.80
C THR A 153 -2.33 -4.76 19.82
N SER A 154 -1.62 -5.70 20.46
CA SER A 154 -2.00 -7.10 20.55
C SER A 154 -2.98 -7.36 21.69
N ASP A 155 -3.70 -6.33 22.16
CA ASP A 155 -4.83 -6.50 23.07
C ASP A 155 -6.09 -7.05 22.38
N ASN A 156 -5.96 -7.53 21.15
CA ASN A 156 -7.01 -8.30 20.50
C ASN A 156 -6.92 -9.78 20.90
N ASP A 157 -7.86 -10.23 21.72
CA ASP A 157 -7.92 -11.62 22.20
C ASP A 157 -8.07 -12.65 21.08
N LEU A 158 -8.67 -12.29 19.94
CA LEU A 158 -8.76 -13.19 18.80
C LEU A 158 -7.41 -13.38 18.10
N ILE A 159 -6.57 -12.35 18.06
CA ILE A 159 -5.21 -12.46 17.53
C ILE A 159 -4.37 -13.34 18.47
N LYS A 160 -4.50 -13.15 19.79
CA LYS A 160 -3.86 -14.02 20.79
C LYS A 160 -4.30 -15.48 20.63
N ALA A 161 -5.60 -15.72 20.45
CA ALA A 161 -6.15 -17.06 20.23
C ALA A 161 -5.62 -17.69 18.92
N PHE A 162 -5.49 -16.92 17.85
CA PHE A 162 -4.87 -17.39 16.61
C PHE A 162 -3.39 -17.76 16.80
N ILE A 163 -2.64 -16.95 17.55
CA ILE A 163 -1.24 -17.25 17.89
C ILE A 163 -1.15 -18.54 18.72
N GLN A 164 -2.04 -18.74 19.69
CA GLN A 164 -2.07 -20.00 20.45
C GLN A 164 -2.40 -21.20 19.55
N ASP A 165 -3.34 -21.07 18.61
CA ASP A 165 -3.69 -22.14 17.68
C ASP A 165 -2.53 -22.54 16.75
N ILE A 166 -1.71 -21.58 16.30
CA ILE A 166 -0.50 -21.92 15.51
C ILE A 166 0.57 -22.57 16.39
N ASP A 167 0.69 -22.19 17.67
CA ASP A 167 1.61 -22.80 18.63
C ASP A 167 1.24 -24.25 18.92
N ASP A 168 -0.03 -24.51 19.22
CA ASP A 168 -0.55 -25.85 19.52
C ASP A 168 -0.36 -26.82 18.34
N LYS A 169 -0.35 -26.29 17.11
CA LYS A 169 -0.13 -27.06 15.88
C LYS A 169 1.35 -27.17 15.48
N GLY A 170 2.26 -26.59 16.25
CA GLY A 170 3.70 -26.61 15.95
C GLY A 170 4.07 -25.85 14.67
N ILE A 171 3.29 -24.82 14.31
CA ILE A 171 3.52 -24.04 13.10
C ILE A 171 4.42 -22.86 13.43
N ASP A 172 5.64 -22.86 12.88
CA ASP A 172 6.61 -21.77 13.03
C ASP A 172 6.06 -20.46 12.46
N PHE A 173 5.61 -20.46 11.20
CA PHE A 173 4.96 -19.29 10.61
C PHE A 173 3.83 -19.73 9.69
N PRO A 174 2.62 -19.18 9.82
CA PRO A 174 1.51 -19.57 8.95
C PRO A 174 1.77 -19.12 7.51
N ASP A 175 1.34 -19.93 6.55
CA ASP A 175 1.35 -19.53 5.14
C ASP A 175 0.40 -18.35 4.86
N SER A 176 0.57 -17.71 3.70
CA SER A 176 -0.22 -16.53 3.33
C SER A 176 -1.72 -16.82 3.25
N LYS A 177 -2.13 -18.03 2.83
CA LYS A 177 -3.55 -18.40 2.72
C LYS A 177 -4.20 -18.46 4.11
N ARG A 178 -3.53 -19.08 5.08
CA ARG A 178 -4.00 -19.17 6.46
C ARG A 178 -3.98 -17.80 7.14
N MET A 179 -2.96 -16.99 6.88
CA MET A 179 -2.88 -15.61 7.40
C MET A 179 -4.05 -14.76 6.90
N SER A 180 -4.27 -14.74 5.58
CA SER A 180 -5.37 -13.97 5.01
C SER A 180 -6.74 -14.51 5.47
N ALA A 181 -6.90 -15.82 5.65
CA ALA A 181 -8.14 -16.39 6.21
C ALA A 181 -8.41 -15.95 7.64
N ALA A 182 -7.40 -16.02 8.52
CA ALA A 182 -7.51 -15.54 9.90
C ALA A 182 -7.82 -14.04 9.95
N ALA A 183 -7.21 -13.24 9.06
CA ALA A 183 -7.48 -11.82 8.94
C ALA A 183 -8.94 -11.54 8.63
N ARG A 184 -9.53 -12.28 7.67
CA ARG A 184 -10.95 -12.15 7.33
C ARG A 184 -11.84 -12.53 8.52
N ASP A 185 -11.59 -13.68 9.14
CA ASP A 185 -12.41 -14.18 10.25
C ASP A 185 -12.38 -13.23 11.46
N ILE A 186 -11.21 -12.67 11.80
CA ILE A 186 -11.06 -11.75 12.93
C ILE A 186 -11.67 -10.39 12.59
N CYS A 187 -11.43 -9.87 11.38
CA CYS A 187 -12.00 -8.61 10.92
C CYS A 187 -13.52 -8.65 10.90
N ASP A 188 -14.11 -9.74 10.41
CA ASP A 188 -15.56 -9.96 10.34
C ASP A 188 -16.24 -9.95 11.72
N LYS A 189 -15.49 -10.31 12.77
CA LYS A 189 -15.96 -10.33 14.16
C LYS A 189 -15.73 -9.01 14.91
N THR A 190 -14.82 -8.15 14.45
CA THR A 190 -14.31 -7.03 15.26
C THR A 190 -14.40 -5.66 14.61
N ILE A 191 -14.11 -5.56 13.31
CA ILE A 191 -13.98 -4.26 12.62
C ILE A 191 -15.16 -4.03 11.71
N SER A 192 -15.49 -4.99 10.84
CA SER A 192 -16.46 -4.75 9.78
C SER A 192 -17.21 -6.03 9.42
N PRO A 193 -18.54 -6.01 9.28
CA PRO A 193 -19.32 -7.23 9.08
C PRO A 193 -19.04 -7.89 7.71
N GLN A 194 -19.25 -9.20 7.63
CA GLN A 194 -19.06 -9.98 6.40
C GLN A 194 -19.92 -9.47 5.23
N ALA A 195 -21.13 -8.96 5.52
CA ALA A 195 -22.05 -8.41 4.51
C ALA A 195 -21.48 -7.24 3.68
N LEU A 196 -20.40 -6.60 4.14
CA LEU A 196 -19.71 -5.57 3.36
C LEU A 196 -19.03 -6.10 2.10
N ILE A 197 -18.77 -7.41 1.99
CA ILE A 197 -18.30 -8.01 0.74
C ILE A 197 -19.26 -7.69 -0.42
N LEU A 198 -20.56 -7.63 -0.15
CA LEU A 198 -21.61 -7.34 -1.14
C LEU A 198 -21.96 -5.85 -1.24
N THR A 199 -21.92 -5.13 -0.13
CA THR A 199 -22.43 -3.74 -0.05
C THR A 199 -21.35 -2.68 -0.13
N ASN A 200 -20.10 -3.01 0.20
CA ASN A 200 -18.95 -2.10 0.11
C ASN A 200 -17.62 -2.88 0.04
N PRO A 201 -17.38 -3.63 -1.07
CA PRO A 201 -16.16 -4.41 -1.25
C PRO A 201 -14.90 -3.53 -1.22
N ASP A 202 -15.00 -2.26 -1.64
CA ASP A 202 -13.92 -1.27 -1.58
C ASP A 202 -13.42 -1.00 -0.16
N LYS A 203 -14.31 -0.89 0.82
CA LYS A 203 -13.89 -0.77 2.23
C LYS A 203 -13.44 -2.12 2.78
N LYS A 204 -14.11 -3.20 2.39
CA LYS A 204 -13.87 -4.54 2.94
C LYS A 204 -12.45 -5.04 2.66
N ILE A 205 -11.95 -4.82 1.44
CA ILE A 205 -10.58 -5.22 1.08
C ILE A 205 -9.53 -4.52 1.93
N LEU A 206 -9.72 -3.23 2.23
CA LEU A 206 -8.83 -2.44 3.07
C LEU A 206 -8.84 -2.97 4.51
N ASP A 207 -10.02 -3.11 5.11
CA ASP A 207 -10.15 -3.62 6.49
C ASP A 207 -9.50 -5.02 6.66
N TRP A 208 -9.56 -5.87 5.63
CA TRP A 208 -8.90 -7.17 5.64
C TRP A 208 -7.39 -7.08 5.50
N THR A 209 -6.87 -6.22 4.64
CA THR A 209 -5.43 -5.96 4.51
C THR A 209 -4.85 -5.40 5.81
N ASP A 210 -5.52 -4.44 6.45
CA ASP A 210 -5.13 -3.88 7.76
C ASP A 210 -5.12 -4.94 8.87
N MET A 211 -6.16 -5.79 8.93
CA MET A 211 -6.19 -6.87 9.91
C MET A 211 -5.07 -7.89 9.68
N GLU A 212 -4.78 -8.24 8.43
CA GLU A 212 -3.70 -9.18 8.10
C GLU A 212 -2.34 -8.65 8.52
N TYR A 213 -2.09 -7.35 8.32
CA TYR A 213 -0.89 -6.69 8.82
C TYR A 213 -0.75 -6.83 10.34
N ASN A 214 -1.82 -6.51 11.08
CA ASN A 214 -1.82 -6.57 12.53
C ASN A 214 -1.54 -7.99 13.05
N ILE A 215 -2.14 -9.01 12.43
CA ILE A 215 -1.86 -10.40 12.77
C ILE A 215 -0.41 -10.75 12.43
N PHE A 216 0.08 -10.38 11.24
CA PHE A 216 1.45 -10.64 10.85
C PHE A 216 2.46 -10.03 11.83
N LYS A 217 2.27 -8.78 12.24
CA LYS A 217 3.14 -8.11 13.22
C LYS A 217 3.09 -8.80 14.59
N ALA A 218 1.92 -9.26 15.01
CA ALA A 218 1.77 -9.99 16.27
C ALA A 218 2.46 -11.36 16.23
N VAL A 219 2.33 -12.11 15.13
CA VAL A 219 3.04 -13.38 14.92
C VAL A 219 4.56 -13.15 14.84
N GLU A 220 5.00 -12.16 14.06
CA GLU A 220 6.42 -11.79 13.94
C GLU A 220 7.03 -11.46 15.31
N TYR A 221 6.34 -10.69 16.14
CA TYR A 221 6.78 -10.36 17.49
C TYR A 221 6.81 -11.60 18.41
N SER A 222 5.79 -12.46 18.34
CA SER A 222 5.73 -13.71 19.12
C SER A 222 6.91 -14.65 18.81
N ARG A 223 7.31 -14.74 17.52
CA ARG A 223 8.39 -15.63 17.08
C ARG A 223 9.78 -15.07 17.35
N TYR A 224 10.02 -13.81 17.01
CA TYR A 224 11.38 -13.26 17.01
C TYR A 224 11.65 -12.34 18.19
N GLY A 225 10.63 -11.87 18.91
CA GLY A 225 10.81 -10.90 20.00
C GLY A 225 11.78 -11.40 21.08
N ASN A 226 11.62 -12.67 21.51
CA ASN A 226 12.51 -13.27 22.49
C ASN A 226 13.93 -13.49 21.95
N ILE A 227 14.06 -13.97 20.71
CA ILE A 227 15.35 -14.22 20.06
C ILE A 227 16.15 -12.91 19.95
N VAL A 228 15.50 -11.85 19.46
CA VAL A 228 16.13 -10.52 19.34
C VAL A 228 16.53 -9.97 20.71
N SER A 229 15.74 -10.22 21.76
CA SER A 229 16.08 -9.77 23.13
C SER A 229 17.25 -10.52 23.75
N GLN A 230 17.45 -11.80 23.39
CA GLN A 230 18.52 -12.64 23.93
C GLN A 230 19.85 -12.46 23.15
N GLY A 231 19.77 -11.98 21.91
CA GLY A 231 20.92 -11.78 21.03
C GLY A 231 21.29 -13.04 20.24
N PHE A 232 22.38 -12.94 19.48
CA PHE A 232 22.85 -14.00 18.58
C PHE A 232 24.25 -14.45 18.98
N PRO A 233 24.55 -15.77 18.93
CA PRO A 233 25.87 -16.29 19.26
C PRO A 233 26.91 -16.00 18.17
N SER A 234 26.50 -15.71 16.93
CA SER A 234 27.38 -15.34 15.83
C SER A 234 26.74 -14.30 14.91
N VAL A 235 27.59 -13.63 14.12
CA VAL A 235 27.14 -12.71 13.07
C VAL A 235 26.35 -13.45 11.99
N ASP A 236 26.76 -14.67 11.64
CA ASP A 236 26.12 -15.47 10.60
C ASP A 236 24.67 -15.84 11.00
N GLU A 237 24.45 -16.28 12.24
CA GLU A 237 23.09 -16.58 12.72
C GLU A 237 22.18 -15.34 12.76
N PHE A 238 22.74 -14.18 13.09
CA PHE A 238 22.00 -12.92 13.00
C PHE A 238 21.60 -12.61 11.55
N VAL A 239 22.55 -12.71 10.61
CA VAL A 239 22.32 -12.43 9.19
C VAL A 239 21.30 -13.39 8.59
N ASP A 240 21.38 -14.68 8.91
CA ASP A 240 20.44 -15.70 8.44
C ASP A 240 19.02 -15.42 8.91
N MET A 241 18.84 -15.10 10.20
CA MET A 241 17.54 -14.72 10.75
C MET A 241 17.00 -13.44 10.09
N ALA A 242 17.83 -12.41 9.97
CA ALA A 242 17.45 -11.15 9.33
C ALA A 242 16.97 -11.35 7.88
N ASN A 243 17.70 -12.16 7.11
CA ASN A 243 17.32 -12.51 5.74
C ASN A 243 16.00 -13.30 5.71
N GLN A 244 15.77 -14.21 6.65
CA GLN A 244 14.53 -14.97 6.75
C GLN A 244 13.33 -14.05 7.02
N VAL A 245 13.48 -13.08 7.93
CA VAL A 245 12.45 -12.09 8.26
C VAL A 245 12.15 -11.18 7.06
N LEU A 246 13.18 -10.64 6.39
CA LEU A 246 13.01 -9.79 5.21
C LEU A 246 12.32 -10.53 4.06
N ASN A 247 12.71 -11.77 3.80
CA ASN A 247 12.06 -12.60 2.78
C ASN A 247 10.59 -12.90 3.10
N ARG A 248 10.25 -13.09 4.39
CA ARG A 248 8.85 -13.27 4.83
C ARG A 248 8.02 -12.01 4.61
N ARG A 249 8.55 -10.82 4.95
CA ARG A 249 7.89 -9.52 4.73
C ARG A 249 7.56 -9.31 3.25
N LYS A 250 8.54 -9.56 2.38
CA LYS A 250 8.39 -9.48 0.92
C LYS A 250 7.34 -10.44 0.36
N SER A 251 7.34 -11.69 0.84
CA SER A 251 6.39 -12.72 0.40
C SER A 251 4.94 -12.39 0.80
N ARG A 252 4.74 -11.83 2.00
CA ARG A 252 3.42 -11.42 2.51
C ARG A 252 2.74 -10.41 1.58
N ALA A 253 3.43 -9.31 1.28
CA ALA A 253 2.87 -8.18 0.56
C ALA A 253 2.35 -8.59 -0.82
N GLY A 254 3.05 -9.48 -1.53
CA GLY A 254 2.65 -9.93 -2.86
C GLY A 254 1.35 -10.74 -2.88
N LYS A 255 1.19 -11.72 -1.97
CA LYS A 255 0.08 -12.69 -2.04
C LYS A 255 -1.20 -12.26 -1.30
N SER A 256 -1.08 -11.35 -0.33
CA SER A 256 -2.21 -10.87 0.47
C SER A 256 -3.36 -10.31 -0.40
N LEU A 257 -3.02 -9.43 -1.36
CA LEU A 257 -4.03 -8.80 -2.22
C LEU A 257 -4.77 -9.83 -3.10
N GLU A 258 -4.05 -10.81 -3.66
CA GLU A 258 -4.66 -11.90 -4.43
C GLU A 258 -5.66 -12.71 -3.56
N HIS A 259 -5.26 -13.10 -2.34
CA HIS A 259 -6.12 -13.88 -1.45
C HIS A 259 -7.40 -13.15 -1.05
N HIS A 260 -7.32 -11.83 -0.82
CA HIS A 260 -8.49 -11.03 -0.46
C HIS A 260 -9.40 -10.75 -1.66
N LEU A 261 -8.84 -10.50 -2.85
CA LEU A 261 -9.62 -10.36 -4.08
C LEU A 261 -10.39 -11.64 -4.40
N ALA A 262 -9.72 -12.80 -4.31
CA ALA A 262 -10.38 -14.10 -4.50
C ALA A 262 -11.57 -14.28 -3.55
N ALA A 263 -11.40 -13.97 -2.26
CA ALA A 263 -12.47 -14.05 -1.27
C ALA A 263 -13.63 -13.07 -1.55
N ILE A 264 -13.34 -11.87 -2.07
CA ILE A 264 -14.39 -10.92 -2.48
C ILE A 264 -15.17 -11.45 -3.68
N PHE A 265 -14.49 -12.02 -4.67
CA PHE A 265 -15.13 -12.57 -5.87
C PHE A 265 -15.97 -13.80 -5.54
N ASP A 266 -15.45 -14.71 -4.70
CA ASP A 266 -16.19 -15.87 -4.18
C ASP A 266 -17.46 -15.43 -3.42
N GLY A 267 -17.32 -14.45 -2.53
CA GLY A 267 -18.45 -13.90 -1.76
C GLY A 267 -19.47 -13.15 -2.62
N ASN A 268 -19.07 -12.66 -3.79
CA ASN A 268 -19.97 -12.05 -4.80
C ASN A 268 -20.49 -13.06 -5.84
N HIS A 269 -20.15 -14.35 -5.69
CA HIS A 269 -20.51 -15.44 -6.59
C HIS A 269 -20.11 -15.20 -8.05
N LEU A 270 -18.97 -14.54 -8.27
CA LEU A 270 -18.44 -14.34 -9.61
C LEU A 270 -17.78 -15.64 -10.11
N PRO A 271 -18.00 -16.06 -11.36
CA PRO A 271 -17.23 -17.16 -11.93
C PRO A 271 -15.82 -16.68 -12.27
N PHE A 272 -14.80 -17.26 -11.64
CA PHE A 272 -13.41 -16.98 -11.97
C PHE A 272 -12.50 -18.18 -11.70
N GLU A 273 -11.29 -18.12 -12.23
CA GLU A 273 -10.21 -19.03 -11.87
C GLU A 273 -8.93 -18.21 -11.64
N ALA A 274 -8.25 -18.48 -10.53
CA ALA A 274 -7.01 -17.80 -10.17
C ALA A 274 -5.78 -18.52 -10.74
N GLN A 275 -4.71 -17.77 -11.02
CA GLN A 275 -3.39 -18.29 -11.43
C GLN A 275 -3.47 -19.23 -12.66
N VAL A 276 -4.30 -18.84 -13.65
CA VAL A 276 -4.50 -19.62 -14.87
C VAL A 276 -3.27 -19.53 -15.77
N VAL A 277 -2.77 -20.67 -16.23
CA VAL A 277 -1.72 -20.71 -17.26
C VAL A 277 -2.33 -20.36 -18.62
N THR A 278 -1.85 -19.27 -19.21
CA THR A 278 -2.18 -18.79 -20.55
C THR A 278 -1.05 -19.10 -21.54
N GLU A 279 -0.97 -18.38 -22.66
CA GLU A 279 0.06 -18.56 -23.67
C GLU A 279 1.47 -18.27 -23.13
N GLY A 280 2.45 -19.11 -23.51
CA GLY A 280 3.85 -18.89 -23.15
C GLY A 280 4.18 -19.03 -21.66
N ASN A 281 3.41 -19.83 -20.91
CA ASN A 281 3.53 -20.01 -19.45
C ASN A 281 3.27 -18.75 -18.61
N LYS A 282 2.65 -17.73 -19.21
CA LYS A 282 2.20 -16.54 -18.49
C LYS A 282 1.03 -16.90 -17.57
N ARG A 283 0.85 -16.11 -16.52
CA ARG A 283 -0.10 -16.37 -15.44
C ARG A 283 -0.73 -15.07 -14.97
N PRO A 284 -1.79 -14.58 -15.64
CA PRO A 284 -2.64 -13.56 -15.05
C PRO A 284 -3.19 -14.05 -13.70
N ASP A 285 -3.37 -13.11 -12.77
CA ASP A 285 -3.80 -13.45 -11.41
C ASP A 285 -5.23 -14.00 -11.40
N PHE A 286 -6.13 -13.44 -12.21
CA PHE A 286 -7.51 -13.89 -12.36
C PHE A 286 -7.99 -13.88 -13.81
N ILE A 287 -8.69 -14.94 -14.20
CA ILE A 287 -9.42 -15.05 -15.47
C ILE A 287 -10.89 -15.32 -15.20
N PHE A 288 -11.76 -14.56 -15.87
CA PHE A 288 -13.21 -14.74 -15.82
C PHE A 288 -13.74 -15.17 -17.20
N PRO A 289 -14.69 -16.12 -17.29
CA PRO A 289 -15.25 -16.90 -16.18
C PRO A 289 -14.36 -18.04 -15.68
N SER A 290 -13.49 -18.57 -16.54
CA SER A 290 -12.71 -19.78 -16.24
C SER A 290 -11.59 -19.99 -17.23
N LYS A 291 -10.59 -20.81 -16.87
CA LYS A 291 -9.57 -21.30 -17.80
C LYS A 291 -10.18 -22.01 -18.99
N LYS A 292 -11.23 -22.81 -18.79
CA LYS A 292 -11.88 -23.55 -19.87
C LYS A 292 -12.45 -22.60 -20.94
N ALA A 293 -13.14 -21.54 -20.52
CA ALA A 293 -13.63 -20.52 -21.44
C ALA A 293 -12.50 -19.77 -22.13
N TYR A 294 -11.40 -19.50 -21.42
CA TYR A 294 -10.21 -18.86 -22.00
C TYR A 294 -9.48 -19.71 -23.04
N HIS A 295 -9.44 -21.04 -22.91
CA HIS A 295 -8.80 -21.90 -23.92
C HIS A 295 -9.76 -22.33 -25.05
N ASP A 296 -11.06 -22.08 -24.89
CA ASP A 296 -12.07 -22.35 -25.92
C ASP A 296 -12.13 -21.20 -26.94
N LEU A 297 -11.59 -21.43 -28.14
CA LEU A 297 -11.58 -20.45 -29.23
C LEU A 297 -12.99 -20.09 -29.74
N THR A 298 -14.00 -20.92 -29.46
CA THR A 298 -15.40 -20.63 -29.81
C THR A 298 -16.08 -19.73 -28.78
N TYR A 299 -15.52 -19.63 -27.57
CA TYR A 299 -16.02 -18.73 -26.54
C TYR A 299 -15.74 -17.27 -26.92
N PRO A 300 -16.72 -16.36 -26.85
CA PRO A 300 -16.54 -14.97 -27.28
C PRO A 300 -15.48 -14.24 -26.44
N ALA A 301 -14.46 -13.67 -27.10
CA ALA A 301 -13.39 -12.92 -26.42
C ALA A 301 -13.92 -11.73 -25.59
N LYS A 302 -14.99 -11.07 -26.06
CA LYS A 302 -15.68 -9.97 -25.35
C LYS A 302 -16.31 -10.37 -24.01
N LYS A 303 -16.42 -11.68 -23.72
CA LYS A 303 -16.91 -12.22 -22.44
C LYS A 303 -15.78 -12.73 -21.55
N LEU A 304 -14.53 -12.57 -21.98
CA LEU A 304 -13.36 -12.89 -21.18
C LEU A 304 -12.86 -11.62 -20.50
N ILE A 305 -12.45 -11.75 -19.24
CA ILE A 305 -11.84 -10.68 -18.48
C ILE A 305 -10.56 -11.22 -17.87
N SER A 306 -9.47 -10.46 -17.98
CA SER A 306 -8.22 -10.71 -17.27
C SER A 306 -7.99 -9.58 -16.27
N LEU A 307 -7.72 -9.96 -15.03
CA LEU A 307 -7.40 -9.04 -13.94
C LEU A 307 -6.05 -9.42 -13.34
N ALA A 308 -5.13 -8.46 -13.33
CA ALA A 308 -3.89 -8.53 -12.57
C ALA A 308 -4.06 -7.82 -11.21
N ALA A 309 -3.37 -8.30 -10.18
CA ALA A 309 -3.33 -7.73 -8.85
C ALA A 309 -1.90 -7.30 -8.49
N LYS A 310 -1.70 -6.01 -8.20
CA LYS A 310 -0.38 -5.48 -7.83
C LYS A 310 -0.51 -4.50 -6.66
N THR A 311 0.18 -4.75 -5.55
CA THR A 311 0.16 -3.84 -4.40
C THR A 311 0.68 -2.46 -4.77
N THR A 312 1.82 -2.39 -5.49
CA THR A 312 2.34 -1.20 -6.18
C THR A 312 2.49 -1.50 -7.68
N CYS A 313 2.27 -0.52 -8.55
CA CYS A 313 2.25 -0.70 -10.00
C CYS A 313 2.87 0.43 -10.82
N LYS A 314 3.51 1.41 -10.17
CA LYS A 314 3.98 2.67 -10.77
C LYS A 314 4.66 2.50 -12.15
N ASP A 315 5.76 1.79 -12.21
CA ASP A 315 6.57 1.54 -13.41
C ASP A 315 6.47 0.07 -13.88
N ARG A 316 5.99 -0.83 -13.01
CA ARG A 316 5.84 -2.27 -13.32
C ARG A 316 4.49 -2.66 -13.92
N TRP A 317 3.53 -1.76 -14.11
CA TRP A 317 2.23 -2.09 -14.73
C TRP A 317 2.37 -2.70 -16.14
N ARG A 318 3.41 -2.34 -16.89
CA ARG A 318 3.65 -2.86 -18.26
C ARG A 318 3.78 -4.38 -18.33
N GLN A 319 4.11 -5.03 -17.21
CA GLN A 319 4.19 -6.50 -17.12
C GLN A 319 2.86 -7.18 -17.45
N VAL A 320 1.72 -6.53 -17.18
CA VAL A 320 0.38 -7.10 -17.37
C VAL A 320 -0.08 -7.10 -18.83
N LEU A 321 0.58 -6.33 -19.70
CA LEU A 321 0.17 -6.13 -21.10
C LEU A 321 0.19 -7.42 -21.91
N ASN A 322 1.13 -8.29 -21.58
CA ASN A 322 1.39 -9.49 -22.34
C ASN A 322 0.75 -10.75 -21.73
N GLU A 323 0.01 -10.67 -20.63
CA GLU A 323 -0.41 -11.87 -19.87
C GLU A 323 -1.52 -12.71 -20.53
N ALA A 324 -2.30 -12.12 -21.46
CA ALA A 324 -3.41 -12.79 -22.12
C ALA A 324 -3.53 -12.41 -23.60
N ASP A 325 -2.98 -13.23 -24.49
CA ASP A 325 -2.89 -12.91 -25.92
C ASP A 325 -4.27 -12.83 -26.60
N ARG A 326 -5.27 -13.58 -26.09
CA ARG A 326 -6.67 -13.49 -26.57
C ARG A 326 -7.31 -12.13 -26.31
N LEU A 327 -6.79 -11.37 -25.35
CA LEU A 327 -7.29 -10.06 -24.92
C LEU A 327 -6.38 -8.91 -25.36
N LYS A 328 -5.48 -9.14 -26.32
CA LYS A 328 -4.51 -8.14 -26.78
C LYS A 328 -5.17 -6.82 -27.21
N ASP A 329 -6.31 -6.90 -27.90
CA ASP A 329 -7.01 -5.75 -28.47
C ASP A 329 -8.07 -5.16 -27.52
N ASP A 330 -8.28 -5.76 -26.34
CA ASP A 330 -9.29 -5.35 -25.35
C ASP A 330 -8.64 -4.76 -24.08
N TYR A 331 -9.49 -4.26 -23.18
CA TYR A 331 -9.08 -3.73 -21.89
C TYR A 331 -8.49 -4.82 -21.00
N LYS A 332 -7.38 -4.46 -20.36
CA LYS A 332 -6.70 -5.27 -19.34
C LYS A 332 -6.93 -4.60 -18.00
N TYR A 333 -7.41 -5.36 -17.02
CA TYR A 333 -7.78 -4.80 -15.74
C TYR A 333 -6.63 -4.98 -14.74
N LEU A 334 -6.34 -3.94 -13.96
CA LEU A 334 -5.28 -3.96 -12.96
C LEU A 334 -5.81 -3.41 -11.64
N CYS A 335 -5.91 -4.28 -10.64
CA CYS A 335 -6.25 -3.88 -9.28
C CYS A 335 -5.00 -3.51 -8.48
N THR A 336 -5.03 -2.36 -7.82
CA THR A 336 -3.93 -1.90 -6.96
C THR A 336 -4.40 -1.23 -5.67
N LEU A 337 -3.54 -1.29 -4.65
CA LEU A 337 -3.69 -0.54 -3.39
C LEU A 337 -2.80 0.71 -3.36
N GLN A 338 -2.06 0.99 -4.43
CA GLN A 338 -1.23 2.17 -4.53
C GLN A 338 -2.08 3.44 -4.47
N GLN A 339 -1.58 4.44 -3.74
CA GLN A 339 -2.23 5.74 -3.59
C GLN A 339 -1.55 6.75 -4.52
N GLY A 340 -2.23 7.09 -5.63
CA GLY A 340 -1.76 8.06 -6.60
C GLY A 340 -0.84 7.46 -7.67
N ILE A 341 -1.03 7.94 -8.90
CA ILE A 341 -0.20 7.73 -10.09
C ILE A 341 -0.22 9.05 -10.88
N SER A 342 0.89 9.42 -11.50
CA SER A 342 0.98 10.66 -12.28
C SER A 342 0.06 10.67 -13.52
N ILE A 343 -0.35 11.85 -13.97
CA ILE A 343 -1.20 12.00 -15.18
C ILE A 343 -0.52 11.35 -16.39
N ALA A 344 0.77 11.61 -16.60
CA ALA A 344 1.53 11.04 -17.71
C ALA A 344 1.47 9.50 -17.72
N GLN A 345 1.65 8.86 -16.56
CA GLN A 345 1.55 7.41 -16.44
C GLN A 345 0.12 6.90 -16.66
N LEU A 346 -0.91 7.62 -16.17
CA LEU A 346 -2.31 7.25 -16.43
C LEU A 346 -2.65 7.34 -17.92
N ASP A 347 -2.13 8.34 -18.61
CA ASP A 347 -2.32 8.51 -20.06
C ASP A 347 -1.63 7.36 -20.84
N GLU A 348 -0.43 6.94 -20.43
CA GLU A 348 0.24 5.76 -21.00
C GLU A 348 -0.58 4.48 -20.77
N MET A 349 -1.10 4.28 -19.55
CA MET A 349 -1.94 3.14 -19.21
C MET A 349 -3.21 3.11 -20.07
N GLN A 350 -3.86 4.25 -20.26
CA GLN A 350 -5.04 4.37 -21.10
C GLN A 350 -4.74 4.09 -22.57
N ALA A 351 -3.62 4.58 -23.10
CA ALA A 351 -3.17 4.30 -24.47
C ALA A 351 -2.98 2.80 -24.73
N GLU A 352 -2.47 2.07 -23.72
CA GLU A 352 -2.29 0.62 -23.75
C GLU A 352 -3.56 -0.18 -23.32
N LYS A 353 -4.69 0.50 -23.17
CA LYS A 353 -5.99 -0.08 -22.74
C LYS A 353 -5.92 -0.78 -21.38
N VAL A 354 -5.15 -0.24 -20.45
CA VAL A 354 -5.15 -0.71 -19.05
C VAL A 354 -6.19 0.07 -18.26
N ARG A 355 -7.14 -0.64 -17.66
CA ARG A 355 -8.15 -0.07 -16.76
C ARG A 355 -7.74 -0.31 -15.32
N LEU A 356 -7.47 0.78 -14.60
CA LEU A 356 -7.16 0.72 -13.18
C LEU A 356 -8.40 0.47 -12.34
N ILE A 357 -8.25 -0.42 -11.37
CA ILE A 357 -9.21 -0.70 -10.31
C ILE A 357 -8.54 -0.36 -8.98
N VAL A 358 -9.15 0.55 -8.24
CA VAL A 358 -8.60 1.10 -7.00
C VAL A 358 -9.74 1.17 -5.99
N PRO A 359 -9.53 0.75 -4.72
CA PRO A 359 -10.52 0.95 -3.68
C PRO A 359 -11.02 2.40 -3.64
N LYS A 360 -12.33 2.59 -3.68
CA LYS A 360 -12.97 3.92 -3.74
C LYS A 360 -12.38 4.97 -2.78
N PRO A 361 -12.01 4.65 -1.51
CA PRO A 361 -11.36 5.62 -0.61
C PRO A 361 -10.03 6.19 -1.13
N TYR A 362 -9.34 5.48 -2.02
CA TYR A 362 -8.03 5.86 -2.56
C TYR A 362 -8.09 6.61 -3.88
N ILE A 363 -9.20 6.55 -4.62
CA ILE A 363 -9.36 7.29 -5.90
C ILE A 363 -9.12 8.80 -5.73
N LYS A 364 -9.48 9.37 -4.57
CA LYS A 364 -9.23 10.79 -4.25
C LYS A 364 -7.75 11.19 -4.26
N THR A 365 -6.82 10.24 -4.13
CA THR A 365 -5.37 10.50 -4.13
C THR A 365 -4.81 10.69 -5.55
N TYR A 366 -5.58 10.31 -6.57
CA TYR A 366 -5.22 10.45 -7.98
C TYR A 366 -5.56 11.85 -8.51
N PRO A 367 -4.92 12.28 -9.63
CA PRO A 367 -5.22 13.54 -10.30
C PRO A 367 -6.71 13.65 -10.66
N GLU A 368 -7.31 14.80 -10.36
CA GLU A 368 -8.75 15.02 -10.49
C GLU A 368 -9.25 14.77 -11.93
N GLU A 369 -8.47 15.17 -12.94
CA GLU A 369 -8.84 15.06 -14.36
C GLU A 369 -8.87 13.62 -14.89
N ARG A 370 -8.46 12.63 -14.07
CA ARG A 370 -8.43 11.20 -14.45
C ARG A 370 -9.22 10.30 -13.50
N ARG A 371 -9.83 10.83 -12.45
CA ARG A 371 -10.55 10.00 -11.45
C ARG A 371 -11.72 9.22 -12.07
N ASP A 372 -12.40 9.80 -13.06
CA ASP A 372 -13.55 9.17 -13.73
C ASP A 372 -13.16 7.92 -14.55
N ASP A 373 -11.91 7.84 -14.98
CA ASP A 373 -11.38 6.68 -15.71
C ASP A 373 -10.98 5.52 -14.80
N ILE A 374 -10.84 5.76 -13.50
CA ILE A 374 -10.46 4.76 -12.50
C ILE A 374 -11.73 4.09 -11.96
N TRP A 375 -11.75 2.77 -11.94
CA TRP A 375 -12.89 2.02 -11.43
C TRP A 375 -12.71 1.69 -9.95
N SER A 376 -13.81 1.73 -9.20
CA SER A 376 -13.85 1.12 -7.87
C SER A 376 -13.94 -0.39 -7.99
N LEU A 377 -13.60 -1.11 -6.92
CA LEU A 377 -13.74 -2.56 -6.87
C LEU A 377 -15.22 -2.97 -7.03
N ASP A 378 -16.13 -2.22 -6.40
CA ASP A 378 -17.58 -2.40 -6.56
C ASP A 378 -18.04 -2.30 -8.03
N LYS A 379 -17.56 -1.26 -8.75
CA LYS A 379 -17.87 -1.07 -10.17
C LYS A 379 -17.33 -2.21 -11.03
N PHE A 380 -16.13 -2.70 -10.73
CA PHE A 380 -15.57 -3.84 -11.44
C PHE A 380 -16.38 -5.13 -11.22
N ILE A 381 -16.81 -5.40 -9.99
CA ILE A 381 -17.65 -6.55 -9.65
C ILE A 381 -18.98 -6.51 -10.43
N ALA A 382 -19.62 -5.35 -10.49
CA ALA A 382 -20.84 -5.16 -11.29
C ALA A 382 -20.59 -5.43 -12.78
N TYR A 383 -19.50 -4.90 -13.34
CA TYR A 383 -19.10 -5.12 -14.73
C TYR A 383 -18.86 -6.61 -15.06
N VAL A 384 -18.13 -7.33 -14.19
CA VAL A 384 -17.90 -8.78 -14.38
C VAL A 384 -19.23 -9.53 -14.40
N ARG A 385 -20.15 -9.18 -13.48
CA ARG A 385 -21.47 -9.80 -13.39
C ARG A 385 -22.29 -9.58 -14.67
N GLU A 386 -22.24 -8.41 -15.27
CA GLU A 386 -22.96 -8.12 -16.52
C GLU A 386 -22.33 -8.75 -17.77
N THR A 387 -21.01 -8.97 -17.75
CA THR A 387 -20.25 -9.42 -18.91
C THR A 387 -20.22 -10.95 -19.03
N VAL A 388 -20.03 -11.61 -17.89
CA VAL A 388 -19.63 -13.02 -17.82
C VAL A 388 -20.80 -13.93 -17.44
N THR A 389 -21.72 -13.43 -16.61
CA THR A 389 -23.00 -14.09 -16.28
C THR A 389 -24.02 -13.80 -17.37
#